data_AF-A0A4Y6PYH9-F1
#
_entry.id   AF-A0A4Y6PYH9-F1
#
_cell.length_a   1.000
_cell.length_b   1.000
_cell.length_c   1.000
_cell.angle_alpha   90.00
_cell.angle_beta   90.00
_cell.angle_gamma   90.00
#
_symmetry.space_group_name_H-M   'P 1'
#
loop_
_entity.id
_entity.type
_entity.pdbx_description
1 polymer ?
#
loop_
_entity_poly.entity_id
_entity_poly.type
_entity_poly.pdbx_seq_one_letter_code
_entity_poly.pdbx_strand_id
1 'polypeptide(L)'
;MADQVDQKTNGVSTLSDTFLETTRKLVERSIDEDTIEEDREAFFEALFLLQSGDVDGAIDGFRSAARKAGAPFDALSIVALAECQRIRGREAAAIREWKKIASDDDAPHAARYVAWLSLASLAERRQDQRLLQKANDALEEFPEH
;
A
#
# COMPACT_ATOMS: atom_id res chain seq x y z
N MET A 1 21.93 -14.65 -37.14
CA MET A 1 21.21 -15.57 -36.22
C MET A 1 21.67 -15.22 -34.83
N ALA A 2 21.00 -14.24 -34.21
CA ALA A 2 19.83 -14.44 -33.36
C ALA A 2 20.25 -15.08 -32.04
N ASP A 3 20.40 -14.25 -30.99
CA ASP A 3 19.45 -14.29 -29.88
C ASP A 3 19.66 -13.09 -28.94
N GLN A 4 18.73 -12.14 -29.04
CA GLN A 4 18.38 -11.22 -27.96
C GLN A 4 17.33 -11.96 -27.12
N VAL A 5 17.65 -12.30 -25.88
CA VAL A 5 16.67 -12.86 -24.94
C VAL A 5 16.74 -12.08 -23.63
N ASP A 6 15.61 -11.41 -23.37
CA ASP A 6 15.02 -11.01 -22.10
C ASP A 6 15.77 -10.06 -21.15
N GLN A 7 15.53 -8.76 -21.36
CA GLN A 7 15.44 -7.76 -20.28
C GLN A 7 13.99 -7.23 -20.20
N LYS A 8 13.08 -8.01 -19.62
CA LYS A 8 11.68 -7.58 -19.40
C LYS A 8 11.09 -8.10 -18.08
N THR A 9 11.72 -7.78 -16.93
CA THR A 9 11.07 -7.99 -15.61
C THR A 9 11.39 -6.93 -14.55
N ASN A 10 12.23 -5.94 -14.81
CA ASN A 10 12.69 -4.98 -13.77
C ASN A 10 11.70 -3.86 -13.37
N GLY A 11 10.48 -3.83 -13.90
CA GLY A 11 9.52 -2.74 -13.60
C GLY A 11 8.55 -3.01 -12.44
N VAL A 12 8.37 -4.28 -12.05
CA VAL A 12 7.36 -4.66 -11.03
C VAL A 12 7.96 -4.71 -9.62
N SER A 13 9.25 -5.04 -9.49
CA SER A 13 9.96 -5.11 -8.19
C SER A 13 10.04 -3.73 -7.54
N THR A 14 10.52 -2.73 -8.29
CA THR A 14 10.89 -1.42 -7.75
C THR A 14 9.72 -0.67 -7.11
N LEU A 15 8.49 -0.85 -7.61
CA LEU A 15 7.31 -0.14 -7.12
C LEU A 15 6.72 -0.78 -5.86
N SER A 16 6.74 -2.13 -5.78
CA SER A 16 6.39 -2.83 -4.55
C SER A 16 7.40 -2.50 -3.45
N ASP A 17 8.68 -2.41 -3.81
CA ASP A 17 9.75 -2.03 -2.88
C ASP A 17 9.56 -0.59 -2.36
N THR A 18 9.19 0.37 -3.22
CA THR A 18 8.88 1.74 -2.79
C THR A 18 7.64 1.80 -1.90
N PHE A 19 6.56 1.09 -2.23
CA PHE A 19 5.37 1.04 -1.39
C PHE A 19 5.67 0.49 0.00
N LEU A 20 6.41 -0.63 0.06
CA LEU A 20 6.78 -1.29 1.32
C LEU A 20 7.67 -0.39 2.18
N GLU A 21 8.65 0.26 1.56
CA GLU A 21 9.56 1.17 2.26
C GLU A 21 8.85 2.43 2.76
N THR A 22 7.95 3.02 1.97
CA THR A 22 7.13 4.16 2.40
C THR A 22 6.17 3.78 3.51
N THR A 23 5.52 2.61 3.40
CA THR A 23 4.59 2.12 4.42
C THR A 23 5.34 1.84 5.72
N ARG A 24 6.52 1.22 5.67
CA ARG A 24 7.39 1.01 6.83
C ARG A 24 7.75 2.32 7.52
N LYS A 25 8.27 3.31 6.78
CA LYS A 25 8.68 4.61 7.33
C LYS A 25 7.54 5.37 7.98
N LEU A 26 6.37 5.38 7.35
CA LEU A 26 5.18 6.04 7.92
C LEU A 26 4.70 5.34 9.19
N VAL A 27 4.77 4.02 9.23
CA VAL A 27 4.43 3.21 10.40
C VAL A 27 5.43 3.44 11.54
N GLU A 28 6.73 3.44 11.27
CA GLU A 28 7.79 3.76 12.25
C GLU A 28 7.58 5.15 12.86
N ARG A 29 7.23 6.16 12.05
CA ARG A 29 6.93 7.51 12.54
C ARG A 29 5.66 7.58 13.41
N SER A 30 4.66 6.73 13.18
CA SER A 30 3.47 6.65 14.02
C SER A 30 3.67 5.80 15.29
N ILE A 31 4.84 5.15 15.45
CA ILE A 31 5.14 4.28 16.60
C ILE A 31 5.84 5.03 17.75
N ASP A 32 6.42 6.20 17.49
CA ASP A 32 7.13 7.03 18.49
C ASP A 32 6.23 7.58 19.62
N GLU A 33 4.94 7.20 19.69
CA GLU A 33 4.00 7.53 20.77
C GLU A 33 3.82 6.41 21.83
N ASP A 34 4.73 5.43 21.86
CA ASP A 34 5.11 4.57 23.01
C ASP A 34 4.06 3.60 23.62
N THR A 35 3.58 2.63 22.83
CA THR A 35 3.33 1.23 23.27
C THR A 35 2.99 0.35 22.05
N ILE A 36 3.81 -0.68 21.75
CA ILE A 36 3.48 -1.65 20.68
C ILE A 36 2.51 -2.68 21.24
N GLU A 37 1.22 -2.50 20.98
CA GLU A 37 0.17 -3.50 21.28
C GLU A 37 0.35 -4.76 20.42
N GLU A 38 -0.01 -5.94 20.95
CA GLU A 38 0.05 -7.26 20.26
C GLU A 38 -0.60 -7.22 18.87
N ASP A 39 -1.59 -6.36 18.67
CA ASP A 39 -2.32 -6.28 17.40
C ASP A 39 -1.51 -5.68 16.23
N ARG A 40 -0.29 -5.19 16.49
CA ARG A 40 0.63 -4.67 15.47
C ARG A 40 1.49 -5.75 14.82
N GLU A 41 1.74 -6.86 15.54
CA GLU A 41 2.62 -7.94 15.08
C GLU A 41 2.12 -8.55 13.77
N ALA A 42 0.81 -8.84 13.68
CA ALA A 42 0.20 -9.41 12.49
C ALA A 42 0.36 -8.52 11.23
N PHE A 43 0.39 -7.20 11.39
CA PHE A 43 0.63 -6.28 10.28
C PHE A 43 2.07 -6.37 9.78
N PHE A 44 3.04 -6.38 10.69
CA PHE A 44 4.46 -6.47 10.33
C PHE A 44 4.83 -7.83 9.76
N GLU A 45 4.33 -8.92 10.33
CA GLU A 45 4.49 -10.26 9.77
C GLU A 45 3.95 -10.33 8.34
N ALA A 46 2.77 -9.76 8.09
CA ALA A 46 2.20 -9.68 6.76
C ALA A 46 3.05 -8.85 5.79
N LEU A 47 3.65 -7.74 6.26
CA LEU A 47 4.61 -6.96 5.46
C LEU A 47 5.86 -7.77 5.11
N PHE A 48 6.40 -8.55 6.06
CA PHE A 48 7.55 -9.41 5.78
C PHE A 48 7.22 -10.50 4.77
N LEU A 49 6.06 -11.14 4.89
CA LEU A 49 5.56 -12.11 3.91
C LEU A 49 5.46 -11.46 2.53
N LEU A 50 4.87 -10.26 2.45
CA LEU A 50 4.76 -9.52 1.20
C LEU A 50 6.13 -9.20 0.60
N GLN A 51 7.08 -8.72 1.41
CA GLN A 51 8.45 -8.43 0.97
C GLN A 51 9.19 -9.69 0.49
N SER A 52 8.91 -10.85 1.10
CA SER A 52 9.47 -12.14 0.67
C SER A 52 8.82 -12.71 -0.59
N GLY A 53 7.75 -12.08 -1.10
CA GLY A 53 6.99 -12.53 -2.27
C GLY A 53 5.86 -13.51 -1.95
N ASP A 54 5.63 -13.85 -0.67
CA ASP A 54 4.47 -14.64 -0.25
C ASP A 54 3.22 -13.75 -0.15
N VAL A 55 2.64 -13.48 -1.31
CA VAL A 55 1.47 -12.61 -1.45
C VAL A 55 0.21 -13.21 -0.81
N ASP A 56 0.04 -14.54 -0.88
CA ASP A 56 -1.14 -15.18 -0.30
C ASP A 56 -1.06 -15.22 1.23
N GLY A 57 0.12 -15.52 1.80
CA GLY A 57 0.36 -15.41 3.24
C GLY A 57 0.18 -13.98 3.75
N ALA A 58 0.71 -12.98 3.02
CA ALA A 58 0.51 -11.58 3.35
C ALA A 58 -0.97 -11.17 3.37
N ILE A 59 -1.78 -11.65 2.42
CA ILE A 59 -3.23 -11.38 2.40
C ILE A 59 -3.91 -11.87 3.66
N ASP A 60 -3.59 -13.08 4.13
CA ASP A 60 -4.23 -13.62 5.33
C ASP A 60 -3.77 -12.87 6.59
N GLY A 61 -2.49 -12.52 6.66
CA GLY A 61 -1.94 -11.68 7.73
C GLY A 61 -2.60 -10.30 7.81
N PHE A 62 -2.67 -9.58 6.69
CA PHE A 62 -3.33 -8.26 6.67
C PHE A 62 -4.83 -8.33 6.91
N ARG A 63 -5.53 -9.41 6.52
CA ARG A 63 -6.94 -9.61 6.88
C ARG A 63 -7.13 -9.78 8.38
N SER A 64 -6.21 -10.48 9.04
CA SER A 64 -6.20 -10.62 10.49
C SER A 64 -5.94 -9.27 11.15
N ALA A 65 -4.90 -8.55 10.71
CA ALA A 65 -4.55 -7.23 11.22
C ALA A 65 -5.69 -6.21 11.03
N ALA A 66 -6.32 -6.15 9.86
CA ALA A 66 -7.46 -5.26 9.58
C ALA A 66 -8.69 -5.48 10.50
N ARG A 67 -8.78 -6.63 11.18
CA ARG A 67 -9.90 -6.94 12.08
C ARG A 67 -9.57 -6.78 13.56
N LYS A 68 -8.30 -6.93 13.91
CA LYS A 68 -7.83 -7.02 15.31
C LYS A 68 -7.08 -5.77 15.74
N ALA A 69 -6.35 -5.15 14.82
CA ALA A 69 -5.57 -3.97 15.11
C ALA A 69 -6.46 -2.75 15.27
N GLY A 70 -6.06 -1.86 16.20
CA GLY A 70 -6.58 -0.51 16.26
C GLY A 70 -5.96 0.39 15.18
N ALA A 71 -6.43 1.63 15.15
CA ALA A 71 -5.80 2.66 14.34
C ALA A 71 -4.32 2.85 14.73
N PRO A 72 -3.40 3.05 13.77
CA PRO A 72 -3.65 3.21 12.33
C PRO A 72 -3.60 1.90 11.51
N PHE A 73 -3.35 0.77 12.16
CA PHE A 73 -2.97 -0.47 11.51
C PHE A 73 -4.15 -1.18 10.83
N ASP A 74 -5.37 -0.97 11.29
CA ASP A 74 -6.58 -1.44 10.61
C ASP A 74 -6.68 -0.88 9.18
N ALA A 75 -6.59 0.44 9.03
CA ALA A 75 -6.68 1.14 7.76
C ALA A 75 -5.46 0.85 6.87
N LEU A 76 -4.25 0.85 7.45
CA LEU A 76 -3.04 0.48 6.71
C LEU A 76 -3.08 -0.97 6.22
N SER A 77 -3.65 -1.89 7.00
CA SER A 77 -3.86 -3.27 6.56
C SER A 77 -4.82 -3.35 5.37
N ILE A 78 -5.86 -2.53 5.33
CA ILE A 78 -6.77 -2.46 4.17
C ILE A 78 -6.02 -1.95 2.92
N VAL A 79 -5.17 -0.93 3.08
CA VAL A 79 -4.35 -0.41 1.99
C VAL A 79 -3.34 -1.46 1.48
N ALA A 80 -2.69 -2.19 2.38
CA ALA A 80 -1.76 -3.26 2.04
C ALA A 80 -2.46 -4.49 1.41
N LEU A 81 -3.67 -4.83 1.86
CA LEU A 81 -4.51 -5.83 1.21
C LEU A 81 -4.83 -5.46 -0.23
N ALA A 82 -5.17 -4.20 -0.47
CA ALA A 82 -5.44 -3.68 -1.80
C ALA A 82 -4.19 -3.77 -2.69
N GLU A 83 -3.01 -3.51 -2.14
CA GLU A 83 -1.75 -3.72 -2.86
C GLU A 83 -1.50 -5.19 -3.20
N CYS A 84 -1.78 -6.12 -2.28
CA CYS A 84 -1.74 -7.55 -2.59
C CYS A 84 -2.72 -7.92 -3.72
N GLN A 85 -3.92 -7.31 -3.76
CA GLN A 85 -4.85 -7.50 -4.87
C GLN A 85 -4.28 -6.95 -6.19
N ARG A 86 -3.61 -5.79 -6.18
CA ARG A 86 -2.94 -5.24 -7.36
C ARG A 86 -1.87 -6.21 -7.88
N ILE A 87 -1.03 -6.75 -7.00
CA ILE A 87 0.03 -7.72 -7.36
C ILE A 87 -0.57 -8.98 -8.00
N ARG A 88 -1.75 -9.42 -7.54
CA ARG A 88 -2.51 -10.53 -8.15
C ARG A 88 -3.26 -10.16 -9.44
N GLY A 89 -3.03 -8.97 -10.00
CA GLY A 89 -3.68 -8.49 -11.22
C GLY A 89 -5.13 -8.03 -11.02
N ARG A 90 -5.62 -7.94 -9.78
CA ARG A 90 -6.99 -7.51 -9.44
C ARG A 90 -7.05 -6.00 -9.19
N GLU A 91 -6.55 -5.24 -10.15
CA GLU A 91 -6.39 -3.79 -10.02
C GLU A 91 -7.70 -3.04 -9.76
N ALA A 92 -8.82 -3.48 -10.35
CA ALA A 92 -10.12 -2.86 -10.11
C ALA A 92 -10.55 -2.98 -8.63
N ALA A 93 -10.21 -4.10 -7.98
CA ALA A 93 -10.45 -4.28 -6.55
C ALA A 93 -9.52 -3.38 -5.74
N ALA A 94 -8.22 -3.33 -6.08
CA ALA A 94 -7.25 -2.46 -5.42
C ALA A 94 -7.67 -0.97 -5.46
N ILE A 95 -8.03 -0.46 -6.65
CA ILE A 95 -8.48 0.92 -6.83
C ILE A 95 -9.68 1.24 -5.95
N ARG A 96 -10.64 0.33 -5.82
CA ARG A 96 -11.84 0.55 -5.01
C ARG A 96 -11.49 0.70 -3.54
N GLU A 97 -10.68 -0.20 -3.00
CA GLU A 97 -10.28 -0.17 -1.59
C GLU A 97 -9.39 1.04 -1.28
N TRP A 98 -8.44 1.38 -2.16
CA TRP A 98 -7.64 2.59 -1.99
C TRP A 98 -8.48 3.85 -2.04
N LYS A 99 -9.41 3.98 -2.99
CA LYS A 99 -10.31 5.16 -3.05
C LYS A 99 -11.15 5.28 -1.79
N LYS A 100 -11.62 4.16 -1.24
CA LYS A 100 -12.36 4.13 0.01
C LYS A 100 -11.52 4.75 1.13
N ILE A 101 -10.31 4.22 1.39
CA ILE A 101 -9.44 4.74 2.45
C ILE A 101 -9.01 6.19 2.17
N ALA A 102 -8.61 6.49 0.95
CA ALA A 102 -8.09 7.82 0.58
C ALA A 102 -9.11 8.96 0.76
N SER A 103 -10.40 8.65 0.58
CA SER A 103 -11.50 9.62 0.69
C SER A 103 -12.26 9.54 2.02
N ASP A 104 -11.80 8.70 2.96
CA ASP A 104 -12.38 8.58 4.29
C ASP A 104 -11.69 9.58 5.22
N ASP A 105 -12.42 10.59 5.67
CA ASP A 105 -11.88 11.65 6.53
C ASP A 105 -11.58 11.16 7.95
N ASP A 106 -12.21 10.06 8.38
CA ASP A 106 -11.96 9.43 9.68
C ASP A 106 -10.76 8.46 9.62
N ALA A 107 -10.28 8.12 8.42
CA ALA A 107 -9.12 7.24 8.28
C ALA A 107 -7.82 7.96 8.70
N PRO A 108 -6.86 7.23 9.30
CA PRO A 108 -5.57 7.78 9.67
C PRO A 108 -4.88 8.48 8.49
N HIS A 109 -4.29 9.64 8.76
CA HIS A 109 -3.61 10.47 7.76
C HIS A 109 -2.60 9.66 6.93
N ALA A 110 -1.78 8.83 7.58
CA ALA A 110 -0.83 7.95 6.92
C ALA A 110 -1.51 6.95 5.96
N ALA A 111 -2.63 6.34 6.36
CA ALA A 111 -3.35 5.38 5.51
C ALA A 111 -3.94 6.07 4.27
N ARG A 112 -4.52 7.26 4.43
CA ARG A 112 -5.04 8.08 3.33
C ARG A 112 -3.93 8.46 2.34
N TYR A 113 -2.80 8.94 2.88
CA TYR A 113 -1.65 9.34 2.08
C TYR A 113 -1.09 8.17 1.25
N VAL A 114 -0.87 7.00 1.87
CA VAL A 114 -0.39 5.80 1.15
C VAL A 114 -1.40 5.32 0.11
N ALA A 115 -2.70 5.42 0.39
CA ALA A 115 -3.74 5.09 -0.58
C ALA A 115 -3.71 6.03 -1.80
N TRP A 116 -3.49 7.34 -1.61
CA TRP A 116 -3.31 8.28 -2.72
C TRP A 116 -2.03 8.00 -3.53
N LEU A 117 -0.89 7.71 -2.88
CA LEU A 117 0.33 7.30 -3.57
C LEU A 117 0.12 6.04 -4.42
N SER A 118 -0.59 5.06 -3.88
CA SER A 118 -0.91 3.82 -4.58
C SER A 118 -1.80 4.05 -5.80
N LEU A 119 -2.78 4.96 -5.67
CA LEU A 119 -3.63 5.39 -6.79
C LEU A 119 -2.84 6.15 -7.85
N ALA A 120 -1.96 7.07 -7.47
CA ALA A 120 -1.12 7.83 -8.39
C ALA A 120 -0.20 6.89 -9.20
N SER A 121 0.52 6.00 -8.51
CA SER A 121 1.41 5.01 -9.13
C SER A 121 0.68 4.11 -10.14
N LEU A 122 -0.51 3.60 -9.76
CA LEU A 122 -1.29 2.77 -10.67
C LEU A 122 -1.88 3.58 -11.84
N ALA A 123 -2.31 4.82 -11.60
CA ALA A 123 -2.84 5.69 -12.63
C ALA A 123 -1.79 6.03 -13.69
N GLU A 124 -0.55 6.32 -13.26
CA GLU A 124 0.59 6.55 -14.17
C GLU A 124 0.83 5.34 -15.07
N ARG A 125 0.91 4.13 -14.48
CA ARG A 125 1.09 2.88 -15.23
C ARG A 125 -0.02 2.62 -16.26
N ARG A 126 -1.26 2.98 -15.92
CA ARG A 126 -2.44 2.81 -16.77
C ARG A 126 -2.66 3.99 -17.73
N GLN A 127 -1.84 5.03 -17.66
CA GLN A 127 -2.04 6.30 -18.37
C GLN A 127 -3.41 6.95 -18.10
N ASP A 128 -3.97 6.73 -16.90
CA ASP A 128 -5.23 7.34 -16.46
C ASP A 128 -4.95 8.76 -15.93
N GLN A 129 -4.89 9.72 -16.85
CA GLN A 129 -4.57 11.11 -16.53
C GLN A 129 -5.53 11.75 -15.53
N ARG A 130 -6.81 11.34 -15.55
CA ARG A 130 -7.81 11.90 -14.63
C ARG A 130 -7.58 11.41 -13.21
N LEU A 131 -7.31 10.12 -13.04
CA LEU A 131 -7.01 9.57 -11.72
C LEU A 131 -5.67 10.08 -11.19
N LEU A 132 -4.67 10.19 -12.07
CA LEU A 132 -3.34 10.70 -11.72
C LEU A 132 -3.42 12.15 -11.22
N GLN A 133 -4.09 13.03 -11.97
CA GLN A 133 -4.27 14.42 -11.55
C GLN A 133 -4.96 14.50 -10.18
N LYS A 134 -6.07 13.77 -10.01
CA LYS A 134 -6.80 13.76 -8.74
C LYS A 134 -5.92 13.29 -7.57
N ALA A 135 -5.10 12.25 -7.79
CA ALA A 135 -4.23 11.73 -6.75
C ALA A 135 -3.11 12.73 -6.41
N ASN A 136 -2.54 13.41 -7.41
CA ASN A 136 -1.52 14.43 -7.19
C ASN A 136 -2.08 15.66 -6.47
N ASP A 137 -3.24 16.18 -6.89
CA ASP A 137 -3.92 17.29 -6.21
C ASP A 137 -4.13 16.94 -4.73
N ALA A 138 -4.62 15.73 -4.45
CA ALA A 138 -4.81 15.27 -3.09
C ALA A 138 -3.46 15.21 -2.34
N LEU A 139 -2.41 14.63 -2.92
CA LEU A 139 -1.09 14.51 -2.28
C LEU A 139 -0.44 15.87 -1.97
N GLU A 140 -0.67 16.89 -2.80
CA GLU A 140 -0.21 18.26 -2.55
C GLU A 140 -0.91 18.89 -1.32
N GLU A 141 -2.15 18.47 -1.04
CA GLU A 141 -2.91 18.90 0.13
C GLU A 141 -2.51 18.17 1.43
N PHE A 142 -1.71 17.10 1.38
CA PHE A 142 -1.14 16.44 2.56
C PHE A 142 0.19 17.11 2.92
N PRO A 143 0.24 18.00 3.93
CA PRO A 143 1.50 18.66 4.29
C PRO A 143 2.52 17.65 4.83
N GLU A 144 3.77 17.77 4.38
CA GLU A 144 4.91 17.13 5.04
C GLU A 144 4.97 17.65 6.49
N HIS A 145 4.55 16.83 7.45
CA HIS A 145 4.73 17.07 8.88
C HIS A 145 5.59 15.94 9.45
#